data_AF-A0A1J5Q5U4-F1
#
_entry.id   AF-A0A1J5Q5U4-F1
#
_cell.length_a   1.000
_cell.length_b   1.000
_cell.length_c   1.000
_cell.angle_alpha   90.00
_cell.angle_beta   90.00
_cell.angle_gamma   90.00
#
_symmetry.space_group_name_H-M   'P 1'
#
loop_
_entity.id
_entity.type
_entity.pdbx_description
1 polymer ?
#
loop_
_entity_poly.entity_id
_entity_poly.type
_entity_poly.pdbx_seq_one_letter_code
_entity_poly.pdbx_strand_id
1 'polypeptide(L)'
;MLNNRHKEASKLVAECARWWTATPSADSGAHYFEVTLAGLRSAPQEARQRGDLVEFLSQIAPVDFSPDFPFAADIERQLKLVTEIEGLEEMAKRIRRDAVPVQVREEATGSEEWVHKPYGQRYPVGSPQRGVELTHVQVEYGAKSKAWWGWVGHKKHPGAFKDANVAGIRFRVNSIQIDGNHLIRAVPVSDTKPRVEWEIRSDWFVGEIYVDPLSVVPNARRDGFEQDEKWLEIRREITSVCTKLTKEAHAVSKAHKVSLERVSKKWADLQKQCVTILRVASPDPSRVEKLLGDFAKLQQDMIKAAEGADETETKALRSMGAEIHLVKSTLIVKPQPSDERRLRESIKEEILAKVIAVLEQRLPLAQIDDVVSAVRVAVK
;
A
#
# COMPACT_ATOMS: atom_id res chain seq x y z
N MET A 1 29.66 -40.80 -6.82
CA MET A 1 28.96 -41.23 -5.59
C MET A 1 29.53 -40.44 -4.43
N LEU A 2 28.83 -39.40 -3.97
CA LEU A 2 29.23 -38.60 -2.81
C LEU A 2 28.88 -39.38 -1.55
N ASN A 3 29.92 -39.76 -0.79
CA ASN A 3 29.79 -40.57 0.41
C ASN A 3 29.16 -39.71 1.52
N ASN A 4 27.87 -39.95 1.78
CA ASN A 4 27.04 -39.18 2.69
C ASN A 4 27.35 -39.59 4.14
N ARG A 5 28.52 -39.17 4.67
CA ARG A 5 28.79 -39.24 6.11
C ARG A 5 28.24 -37.96 6.75
N HIS A 6 27.10 -38.08 7.42
CA HIS A 6 26.61 -37.08 8.35
C HIS A 6 27.68 -36.85 9.43
N LYS A 7 28.57 -35.87 9.23
CA LYS A 7 29.42 -35.34 10.29
C LYS A 7 28.53 -34.53 11.23
N GLU A 8 28.78 -34.65 12.53
CA GLU A 8 28.23 -33.71 13.51
C GLU A 8 28.57 -32.27 13.11
N ALA A 9 27.60 -31.37 13.20
CA ALA A 9 27.77 -29.98 12.79
C ALA A 9 28.96 -29.31 13.49
N SER A 10 29.20 -29.66 14.76
CA SER A 10 30.35 -29.20 15.54
C SER A 10 31.70 -29.55 14.89
N LYS A 11 31.85 -30.78 14.40
CA LYS A 11 33.08 -31.23 13.72
C LYS A 11 33.28 -30.52 12.38
N LEU A 12 32.20 -30.32 11.62
CA LEU A 12 32.28 -29.60 10.36
C LEU A 12 32.67 -28.13 10.56
N VAL A 13 32.08 -27.47 11.57
CA VAL A 13 32.44 -26.10 11.94
C VAL A 13 33.90 -26.02 12.37
N ALA A 14 34.40 -26.95 13.19
CA ALA A 14 35.79 -26.97 13.61
C ALA A 14 36.78 -27.20 12.44
N GLU A 15 36.41 -28.00 11.44
CA GLU A 15 37.24 -28.23 10.24
C GLU A 15 37.28 -27.01 9.29
N CYS A 16 36.20 -26.23 9.25
CA CYS A 16 36.04 -25.11 8.32
C CYS A 16 36.30 -23.73 8.94
N ALA A 17 36.29 -23.61 10.27
CA ALA A 17 36.57 -22.38 10.98
C ALA A 17 38.02 -22.35 11.46
N ARG A 18 38.72 -21.27 11.14
CA ARG A 18 40.00 -20.93 11.78
C ARG A 18 39.73 -19.76 12.69
N TRP A 19 40.05 -19.91 13.97
CA TRP A 19 40.04 -18.82 14.92
C TRP A 19 41.48 -18.54 15.36
N TRP A 20 41.80 -17.27 15.53
CA TRP A 20 43.01 -16.82 16.20
C TRP A 20 42.58 -15.81 17.26
N THR A 21 43.14 -15.93 18.45
CA THR A 21 42.93 -14.95 19.51
C THR A 21 44.11 -14.00 19.47
N ALA A 22 43.89 -12.76 19.06
CA ALA A 22 44.88 -11.71 19.27
C ALA A 22 44.92 -11.37 20.77
N THR A 23 46.11 -11.10 21.32
CA THR A 23 46.25 -10.58 22.68
C THR A 23 45.38 -9.33 22.80
N PRO A 24 44.55 -9.18 23.86
CA PRO A 24 43.72 -7.99 24.02
C PRO A 24 44.59 -6.76 23.95
N SER A 25 44.38 -5.94 22.93
CA SER A 25 45.01 -4.63 22.84
C SER A 25 44.54 -3.79 24.02
N ALA A 26 45.42 -2.99 24.61
CA ALA A 26 45.03 -1.98 25.60
C ALA A 26 44.25 -0.82 24.96
N ASP A 27 44.23 -0.75 23.63
CA ASP A 27 43.44 0.20 22.85
C ASP A 27 42.01 -0.32 22.67
N SER A 28 41.03 0.41 23.21
CA SER A 28 39.61 0.06 23.10
C SER A 28 39.11 0.08 21.65
N GLY A 29 39.77 0.81 20.75
CA GLY A 29 39.49 0.82 19.31
C GLY A 29 39.93 -0.47 18.59
N ALA A 30 40.76 -1.29 19.23
CA ALA A 30 41.23 -2.57 18.69
C ALA A 30 40.41 -3.78 19.19
N HIS A 31 39.37 -3.57 20.02
CA HIS A 31 38.41 -4.62 20.38
C HIS A 31 37.33 -4.76 19.30
N TYR A 32 37.68 -5.42 18.20
CA TYR A 32 36.72 -5.84 17.18
C TYR A 32 36.75 -7.35 16.99
N PHE A 33 35.63 -7.89 16.56
CA PHE A 33 35.53 -9.25 16.08
C PHE A 33 35.32 -9.19 14.57
N GLU A 34 36.31 -9.65 13.81
CA GLU A 34 36.23 -9.71 12.36
C GLU A 34 35.84 -11.11 11.91
N VAL A 35 34.89 -11.17 10.99
CA VAL A 35 34.54 -12.41 10.29
C VAL A 35 34.72 -12.18 8.80
N THR A 36 35.63 -12.94 8.20
CA THR A 36 35.84 -12.93 6.76
C THR A 36 35.17 -14.15 6.12
N LEU A 37 34.19 -13.92 5.26
CA LEU A 37 33.60 -14.97 4.41
C LEU A 37 34.30 -14.97 3.05
N ALA A 38 35.27 -15.87 2.88
CA ALA A 38 36.02 -16.01 1.64
C ALA A 38 35.57 -17.22 0.80
N GLY A 39 35.59 -17.09 -0.52
CA GLY A 39 35.41 -18.22 -1.45
C GLY A 39 33.99 -18.78 -1.55
N LEU A 40 32.96 -17.94 -1.39
CA LEU A 40 31.55 -18.34 -1.53
C LEU A 40 31.26 -18.84 -2.96
N ARG A 41 31.16 -20.17 -3.14
CA ARG A 41 30.87 -20.80 -4.45
C ARG A 41 29.43 -20.61 -4.92
N SER A 42 28.49 -20.57 -3.98
CA SER A 42 27.06 -20.36 -4.21
C SER A 42 26.56 -19.26 -3.29
N ALA A 43 27.14 -18.05 -3.46
CA ALA A 43 26.77 -16.91 -2.63
C ALA A 43 25.25 -16.64 -2.71
N PRO A 44 24.57 -16.48 -1.56
CA PRO A 44 23.18 -16.09 -1.54
C PRO A 44 23.03 -14.68 -2.14
N GLN A 45 21.83 -14.32 -2.60
CA GLN A 45 21.63 -13.12 -3.42
C GLN A 45 22.09 -11.85 -2.69
N GLU A 46 21.73 -11.72 -1.41
CA GLU A 46 22.11 -10.64 -0.50
C GLU A 46 23.62 -10.47 -0.32
N ALA A 47 24.43 -11.49 -0.61
CA ALA A 47 25.88 -11.44 -0.51
C ALA A 47 26.58 -11.13 -1.84
N ARG A 48 25.84 -10.88 -2.93
CA ARG A 48 26.41 -10.68 -4.27
C ARG A 48 26.73 -9.22 -4.58
N GLN A 49 25.91 -8.31 -4.10
CA GLN A 49 26.06 -6.87 -4.34
C GLN A 49 25.65 -6.09 -3.10
N ARG A 50 26.26 -4.91 -2.94
CA ARG A 50 26.03 -4.03 -1.80
C ARG A 50 24.55 -3.71 -1.58
N GLY A 51 23.81 -3.40 -2.64
CA GLY A 51 22.39 -3.02 -2.55
C GLY A 51 21.53 -4.12 -1.90
N ASP A 52 21.68 -5.35 -2.37
CA ASP A 52 20.95 -6.50 -1.82
C ASP A 52 21.35 -6.78 -0.36
N LEU A 53 22.60 -6.53 0.01
CA LEU A 53 23.06 -6.65 1.40
C LEU A 53 22.40 -5.60 2.30
N VAL A 54 22.37 -4.33 1.86
CA VAL A 54 21.73 -3.24 2.59
C VAL A 54 20.23 -3.52 2.74
N GLU A 55 19.56 -3.94 1.67
CA GLU A 55 18.14 -4.32 1.70
C GLU A 55 17.88 -5.47 2.67
N PHE A 56 18.70 -6.52 2.63
CA PHE A 56 18.59 -7.65 3.56
C PHE A 56 18.80 -7.23 5.02
N LEU A 57 19.87 -6.48 5.30
CA LEU A 57 20.18 -6.02 6.65
C LEU A 57 19.09 -5.06 7.17
N SER A 58 18.52 -4.21 6.32
CA SER A 58 17.43 -3.29 6.69
C SER A 58 16.22 -4.03 7.27
N GLN A 59 15.94 -5.24 6.76
CA GLN A 59 14.86 -6.08 7.25
C GLN A 59 15.26 -6.84 8.52
N ILE A 60 16.38 -7.58 8.44
CA ILE A 60 16.71 -8.62 9.42
C ILE A 60 17.41 -8.06 10.65
N ALA A 61 18.36 -7.14 10.46
CA ALA A 61 19.22 -6.67 11.54
C ALA A 61 18.44 -5.81 12.54
N PRO A 62 18.90 -5.73 13.80
CA PRO A 62 18.34 -4.85 14.80
C PRO A 62 18.80 -3.41 14.53
N VAL A 63 18.39 -2.82 13.42
CA VAL A 63 18.69 -1.42 13.06
C VAL A 63 17.54 -0.49 13.46
N ASP A 64 17.83 0.80 13.63
CA ASP A 64 16.83 1.80 13.97
C ASP A 64 16.02 2.26 12.74
N PHE A 65 14.92 2.96 12.96
CA PHE A 65 14.19 3.67 11.91
C PHE A 65 15.09 4.67 11.20
N SER A 66 14.82 4.92 9.92
CA SER A 66 15.41 6.06 9.23
C SER A 66 14.93 7.35 9.88
N PRO A 67 15.76 8.40 9.97
CA PRO A 67 15.32 9.75 10.35
C PRO A 67 14.16 10.27 9.47
N ASP A 68 14.03 9.77 8.25
CA ASP A 68 12.96 10.14 7.33
C ASP A 68 11.62 9.46 7.63
N PHE A 69 11.58 8.48 8.54
CA PHE A 69 10.35 7.80 8.93
C PHE A 69 9.54 8.66 9.91
N PRO A 70 8.38 9.20 9.50
CA PRO A 70 7.71 10.26 10.26
C PRO A 70 7.01 9.77 11.53
N PHE A 71 6.84 8.45 11.69
CA PHE A 71 6.06 7.86 12.79
C PHE A 71 6.92 7.25 13.91
N ALA A 72 8.25 7.34 13.84
CA ALA A 72 9.14 6.77 14.88
C ALA A 72 8.78 7.29 16.28
N ALA A 73 8.69 8.61 16.44
CA ALA A 73 8.33 9.25 17.71
C ALA A 73 6.89 8.95 18.16
N ASP A 74 5.97 8.73 17.22
CA ASP A 74 4.58 8.37 17.52
C ASP A 74 4.46 6.96 18.10
N ILE A 75 5.22 6.00 17.55
CA ILE A 75 5.29 4.63 18.07
C ILE A 75 5.82 4.65 19.50
N GLU A 76 6.93 5.35 19.75
CA GLU A 76 7.54 5.43 21.07
C GLU A 76 6.62 6.08 22.10
N ARG A 77 5.95 7.18 21.71
CA ARG A 77 4.97 7.86 22.57
C ARG A 77 3.78 6.95 22.89
N GLN A 78 3.21 6.26 21.91
CA GLN A 78 2.08 5.36 22.14
C GLN A 78 2.47 4.16 23.01
N LEU A 79 3.65 3.56 22.77
CA LEU A 79 4.15 2.47 23.60
C LEU A 79 4.30 2.92 25.05
N LYS A 80 4.91 4.09 25.29
CA LYS A 80 5.06 4.65 26.64
C LYS A 80 3.71 4.84 27.33
N LEU A 81 2.75 5.47 26.65
CA LEU A 81 1.40 5.68 27.19
C LEU A 81 0.71 4.36 27.55
N VAL A 82 0.74 3.38 26.66
CA VAL A 82 0.17 2.05 26.91
C VAL A 82 0.84 1.39 28.10
N THR A 83 2.17 1.49 28.21
CA THR A 83 2.90 0.86 29.31
C THR A 83 2.57 1.45 30.68
N GLU A 84 2.37 2.77 30.75
CA GLU A 84 2.03 3.49 31.98
C GLU A 84 0.57 3.26 32.39
N ILE A 85 -0.36 3.24 31.44
CA ILE A 85 -1.81 3.10 31.72
C ILE A 85 -2.16 1.65 32.10
N GLU A 86 -1.57 0.68 31.41
CA GLU A 86 -1.94 -0.74 31.52
C GLU A 86 -1.02 -1.54 32.48
N GLY A 87 -0.04 -0.88 33.10
CA GLY A 87 0.94 -1.52 33.98
C GLY A 87 1.76 -2.59 33.26
N LEU A 88 2.34 -2.22 32.11
CA LEU A 88 3.12 -3.11 31.22
C LEU A 88 4.61 -2.74 31.17
N GLU A 89 5.12 -1.99 32.15
CA GLU A 89 6.51 -1.53 32.20
C GLU A 89 7.50 -2.71 32.19
N GLU A 90 7.20 -3.78 32.93
CA GLU A 90 8.04 -4.98 32.95
C GLU A 90 8.04 -5.71 31.61
N MET A 91 6.91 -5.70 30.88
CA MET A 91 6.87 -6.22 29.51
C MET A 91 7.77 -5.35 28.61
N ALA A 92 7.62 -4.03 28.63
CA ALA A 92 8.42 -3.14 27.77
C ALA A 92 9.93 -3.22 28.08
N LYS A 93 10.32 -3.45 29.34
CA LYS A 93 11.72 -3.70 29.71
C LYS A 93 12.28 -5.01 29.15
N ARG A 94 11.46 -6.07 29.05
CA ARG A 94 11.87 -7.35 28.45
C ARG A 94 11.86 -7.30 26.92
N ILE A 95 10.87 -6.61 26.34
CA ILE A 95 10.65 -6.52 24.90
C ILE A 95 11.21 -5.18 24.38
N ARG A 96 12.53 -5.05 24.44
CA ARG A 96 13.20 -3.82 24.00
C ARG A 96 13.33 -3.75 22.49
N ARG A 97 13.19 -2.53 21.96
CA ARG A 97 13.56 -2.18 20.59
C ARG A 97 15.02 -1.76 20.56
N ASP A 98 15.92 -2.68 20.93
CA ASP A 98 17.35 -2.41 20.89
C ASP A 98 17.78 -2.22 19.43
N ALA A 99 18.63 -1.22 19.17
CA ALA A 99 19.17 -0.94 17.84
C ALA A 99 20.71 -0.91 17.90
N VAL A 100 21.34 -1.42 16.84
CA VAL A 100 22.77 -1.44 16.64
C VAL A 100 23.09 -0.62 15.38
N PRO A 101 24.04 0.32 15.42
CA PRO A 101 24.46 1.05 14.23
C PRO A 101 25.18 0.08 13.29
N VAL A 102 24.64 -0.09 12.09
CA VAL A 102 25.20 -0.97 11.05
C VAL A 102 25.56 -0.12 9.84
N GLN A 103 26.81 -0.22 9.40
CA GLN A 103 27.31 0.45 8.21
C GLN A 103 27.79 -0.59 7.19
N VAL A 104 27.43 -0.39 5.92
CA VAL A 104 27.94 -1.20 4.82
C VAL A 104 28.91 -0.36 4.00
N ARG A 105 30.12 -0.90 3.79
CA ARG A 105 31.19 -0.29 3.01
C ARG A 105 31.53 -1.18 1.83
N GLU A 106 31.66 -0.59 0.64
CA GLU A 106 32.21 -1.27 -0.53
C GLU A 106 33.61 -0.72 -0.82
N GLU A 107 34.64 -1.55 -0.60
CA GLU A 107 36.03 -1.10 -0.72
C GLU A 107 36.40 -0.63 -2.13
N ALA A 108 35.90 -1.30 -3.16
CA ALA A 108 36.24 -0.99 -4.56
C ALA A 108 35.81 0.41 -4.99
N THR A 109 34.69 0.91 -4.45
CA THR A 109 34.14 2.23 -4.76
C THR A 109 34.40 3.26 -3.66
N GLY A 110 34.81 2.80 -2.47
CA GLY A 110 34.93 3.63 -1.27
C GLY A 110 33.58 4.12 -0.73
N SER A 111 32.47 3.59 -1.24
CA SER A 111 31.13 4.00 -0.84
C SER A 111 30.79 3.45 0.55
N GLU A 112 30.02 4.20 1.33
CA GLU A 112 29.57 3.85 2.68
C GLU A 112 28.10 4.23 2.88
N GLU A 113 27.35 3.48 3.68
CA GLU A 113 25.96 3.80 4.02
C GLU A 113 25.54 3.17 5.35
N TRP A 114 24.77 3.94 6.11
CA TRP A 114 24.13 3.48 7.33
C TRP A 114 22.84 2.73 6.99
N VAL A 115 22.70 1.53 7.56
CA VAL A 115 21.52 0.71 7.35
C VAL A 115 20.45 1.11 8.36
N HIS A 116 19.27 1.44 7.84
CA HIS A 116 18.08 1.73 8.62
C HIS A 116 16.96 0.76 8.24
N LYS A 117 15.90 0.69 9.04
CA LYS A 117 14.69 -0.04 8.68
C LYS A 117 14.08 0.51 7.38
N PRO A 118 13.44 -0.32 6.54
CA PRO A 118 12.97 0.06 5.21
C PRO A 118 11.72 0.97 5.21
N TYR A 119 11.28 1.44 6.37
CA TYR A 119 10.08 2.27 6.48
C TYR A 119 10.41 3.72 6.13
N GLY A 120 9.57 4.31 5.27
CA GLY A 120 9.68 5.69 4.84
C GLY A 120 8.35 6.42 4.88
N GLN A 121 8.26 7.52 4.14
CA GLN A 121 7.07 8.37 4.10
C GLN A 121 6.00 7.82 3.15
N ARG A 122 6.42 7.36 1.97
CA ARG A 122 5.52 7.01 0.86
C ARG A 122 5.79 5.59 0.38
N TYR A 123 4.71 4.88 0.09
CA TYR A 123 4.73 3.47 -0.29
C TYR A 123 3.99 3.26 -1.60
N PRO A 124 4.51 2.42 -2.52
CA PRO A 124 3.82 2.13 -3.78
C PRO A 124 2.59 1.27 -3.52
N VAL A 125 1.41 1.75 -3.93
CA VAL A 125 0.13 1.02 -3.86
C VAL A 125 -0.55 1.01 -5.22
N GLY A 126 -0.85 -0.18 -5.73
CA GLY A 126 -1.41 -0.34 -7.08
C GLY A 126 -0.34 -0.18 -8.16
N SER A 127 -0.28 0.99 -8.80
CA SER A 127 0.76 1.32 -9.80
C SER A 127 2.05 1.76 -9.11
N PRO A 128 3.24 1.36 -9.58
CA PRO A 128 4.53 1.74 -8.98
C PRO A 128 4.73 3.25 -8.80
N GLN A 129 4.15 4.08 -9.67
CA GLN A 129 4.30 5.54 -9.62
C GLN A 129 3.41 6.22 -8.56
N ARG A 130 2.43 5.51 -7.97
CA ARG A 130 1.50 6.08 -6.99
C ARG A 130 2.01 5.81 -5.57
N GLY A 131 2.69 6.80 -5.00
CA GLY A 131 3.13 6.78 -3.61
C GLY A 131 2.00 7.20 -2.65
N VAL A 132 1.63 6.29 -1.74
CA VAL A 132 0.64 6.49 -0.67
C VAL A 132 1.34 6.63 0.67
N GLU A 133 0.93 7.61 1.46
CA GLU A 133 1.43 7.82 2.82
C GLU A 133 0.61 7.03 3.84
N LEU A 134 1.25 6.67 4.96
CA LEU A 134 0.51 6.21 6.14
C LEU A 134 -0.23 7.39 6.75
N THR A 135 -1.45 7.15 7.22
CA THR A 135 -2.25 8.19 7.87
C THR A 135 -1.97 8.29 9.36
N HIS A 136 -1.65 7.16 9.98
CA HIS A 136 -1.25 7.05 11.38
C HIS A 136 -0.65 5.66 11.64
N VAL A 137 -0.04 5.53 12.80
CA VAL A 137 0.38 4.25 13.38
C VAL A 137 -0.44 3.96 14.63
N GLN A 138 -0.65 2.69 14.93
CA GLN A 138 -1.31 2.22 16.14
C GLN A 138 -0.44 1.16 16.82
N VAL A 139 -0.20 1.34 18.13
CA VAL A 139 0.41 0.29 18.97
C VAL A 139 -0.63 -0.72 19.41
N GLU A 140 -0.31 -2.00 19.24
CA GLU A 140 -1.09 -3.16 19.66
C GLU A 140 -0.24 -3.98 20.65
N TYR A 141 -0.87 -4.70 21.58
CA TYR A 141 -0.14 -5.43 22.61
C TYR A 141 -0.92 -6.64 23.15
N GLY A 142 -0.17 -7.58 23.74
CA GLY A 142 -0.74 -8.74 24.43
C GLY A 142 -1.19 -8.41 25.84
N ALA A 143 -2.42 -7.92 26.00
CA ALA A 143 -2.95 -7.55 27.31
C ALA A 143 -2.95 -8.70 28.32
N LYS A 144 -3.25 -9.93 27.87
CA LYS A 144 -3.30 -11.12 28.72
C LYS A 144 -1.93 -11.78 28.80
N SER A 145 -1.28 -12.00 27.65
CA SER A 145 0.00 -12.72 27.64
C SER A 145 1.14 -11.91 28.25
N LYS A 146 1.09 -10.57 28.15
CA LYS A 146 2.15 -9.61 28.47
C LYS A 146 3.51 -10.02 27.87
N ALA A 147 3.46 -10.62 26.68
CA ALA A 147 4.59 -11.28 26.03
C ALA A 147 4.86 -10.76 24.62
N TRP A 148 4.13 -9.73 24.17
CA TRP A 148 4.38 -9.07 22.90
C TRP A 148 3.78 -7.67 22.86
N TRP A 149 4.37 -6.81 22.03
CA TRP A 149 3.76 -5.57 21.56
C TRP A 149 4.14 -5.36 20.10
N GLY A 150 3.41 -4.52 19.39
CA GLY A 150 3.70 -4.21 18.00
C GLY A 150 3.13 -2.87 17.59
N TRP A 151 3.49 -2.43 16.41
CA TRP A 151 2.90 -1.26 15.78
C TRP A 151 2.42 -1.60 14.38
N VAL A 152 1.33 -0.97 13.98
CA VAL A 152 0.70 -1.15 12.67
C VAL A 152 0.51 0.22 12.03
N GLY A 153 0.98 0.37 10.80
CA GLY A 153 0.77 1.54 9.95
C GLY A 153 -0.49 1.40 9.10
N HIS A 154 -1.33 2.43 9.15
CA HIS A 154 -2.64 2.45 8.51
C HIS A 154 -2.67 3.41 7.32
N LYS A 155 -3.56 3.17 6.35
CA LYS A 155 -3.77 4.05 5.20
C LYS A 155 -5.24 4.16 4.81
N LYS A 156 -5.60 5.29 4.21
CA LYS A 156 -6.95 5.53 3.66
C LYS A 156 -7.12 5.08 2.21
N HIS A 157 -6.03 4.70 1.54
CA HIS A 157 -6.07 4.21 0.16
C HIS A 157 -6.17 2.68 0.13
N PRO A 158 -7.05 2.08 -0.69
CA PRO A 158 -7.15 0.63 -0.75
C PRO A 158 -6.01 0.00 -1.53
N GLY A 159 -5.78 -1.29 -1.26
CA GLY A 159 -4.82 -2.11 -1.98
C GLY A 159 -3.59 -2.46 -1.14
N ALA A 160 -2.91 -3.53 -1.57
CA ALA A 160 -1.67 -3.98 -0.97
C ALA A 160 -0.52 -3.03 -1.33
N PHE A 161 0.40 -2.87 -0.37
CA PHE A 161 1.72 -2.32 -0.64
C PHE A 161 2.46 -3.24 -1.62
N LYS A 162 3.19 -2.64 -2.57
CA LYS A 162 3.91 -3.38 -3.62
C LYS A 162 5.37 -3.64 -3.28
N ASP A 163 5.91 -2.87 -2.37
CA ASP A 163 7.27 -3.07 -1.87
C ASP A 163 7.26 -4.25 -0.88
N ALA A 164 7.96 -5.33 -1.27
CA ALA A 164 8.06 -6.55 -0.47
C ALA A 164 8.79 -6.31 0.86
N ASN A 165 9.62 -5.28 0.98
CA ASN A 165 10.38 -4.97 2.19
C ASN A 165 9.49 -4.52 3.35
N VAL A 166 8.35 -3.93 3.02
CA VAL A 166 7.47 -3.26 4.00
C VAL A 166 6.05 -3.81 3.99
N ALA A 167 5.63 -4.50 2.93
CA ALA A 167 4.29 -5.09 2.86
C ALA A 167 4.09 -6.18 3.92
N GLY A 168 3.09 -6.00 4.77
CA GLY A 168 2.77 -6.89 5.87
C GLY A 168 3.34 -6.44 7.21
N ILE A 169 3.15 -7.29 8.22
CA ILE A 169 3.64 -7.08 9.58
C ILE A 169 4.69 -8.15 9.86
N ARG A 170 5.84 -7.74 10.40
CA ARG A 170 7.00 -8.60 10.59
C ARG A 170 7.23 -8.92 12.07
N PHE A 171 7.48 -10.19 12.38
CA PHE A 171 7.78 -10.60 13.76
C PHE A 171 9.25 -10.33 14.08
N ARG A 172 9.53 -9.92 15.31
CA ARG A 172 10.87 -9.64 15.81
C ARG A 172 11.07 -10.20 17.21
N VAL A 173 12.27 -10.71 17.47
CA VAL A 173 12.77 -11.07 18.80
C VAL A 173 14.12 -10.41 18.97
N ASN A 174 14.33 -9.66 20.06
CA ASN A 174 15.52 -8.83 20.25
C ASN A 174 15.80 -7.91 19.04
N SER A 175 14.75 -7.32 18.48
CA SER A 175 14.77 -6.53 17.24
C SER A 175 15.23 -7.26 15.97
N ILE A 176 15.59 -8.55 16.03
CA ILE A 176 15.94 -9.36 14.87
C ILE A 176 14.66 -9.94 14.27
N GLN A 177 14.52 -9.83 12.95
CA GLN A 177 13.35 -10.34 12.25
C GLN A 177 13.30 -11.88 12.29
N ILE A 178 12.12 -12.41 12.62
CA ILE A 178 11.80 -13.83 12.48
C ILE A 178 11.05 -14.00 11.16
N ASP A 179 11.79 -14.46 10.15
CA ASP A 179 11.33 -14.69 8.78
C ASP A 179 10.66 -13.47 8.09
N GLY A 180 9.95 -13.63 6.98
CA GLY A 180 9.26 -12.56 6.28
C GLY A 180 7.85 -12.26 6.79
N ASN A 181 7.00 -11.81 5.86
CA ASN A 181 5.60 -11.53 6.12
C ASN A 181 4.68 -12.77 6.05
N HIS A 182 5.23 -13.95 5.80
CA HIS A 182 4.44 -15.19 5.72
C HIS A 182 3.93 -15.63 7.11
N LEU A 183 4.64 -15.32 8.20
CA LEU A 183 4.18 -15.61 9.56
C LEU A 183 2.88 -14.88 9.87
N ILE A 184 2.81 -13.58 9.56
CA ILE A 184 1.58 -12.84 9.77
C ILE A 184 0.48 -13.35 8.84
N ARG A 185 0.78 -13.64 7.57
CA ARG A 185 -0.19 -14.18 6.60
C ARG A 185 -0.80 -15.51 7.06
N ALA A 186 -0.02 -16.33 7.76
CA ALA A 186 -0.46 -17.62 8.28
C ALA A 186 -1.36 -17.52 9.52
N VAL A 187 -1.53 -16.33 10.12
CA VAL A 187 -2.40 -16.15 11.29
C VAL A 187 -3.86 -16.40 10.89
N PRO A 188 -4.55 -17.36 11.54
CA PRO A 188 -5.96 -17.60 11.24
C PRO A 188 -6.81 -16.47 11.83
N VAL A 189 -7.65 -15.84 11.01
CA VAL A 189 -8.58 -14.77 11.44
C VAL A 189 -10.02 -15.25 11.68
N SER A 190 -10.32 -16.49 11.32
CA SER A 190 -11.65 -17.09 11.46
C SER A 190 -11.58 -18.60 11.17
N ASP A 191 -12.36 -19.39 11.90
CA ASP A 191 -12.60 -20.81 11.60
C ASP A 191 -13.60 -21.00 10.46
N THR A 192 -14.37 -19.97 10.11
CA THR A 192 -15.51 -20.04 9.17
C THR A 192 -15.28 -19.32 7.85
N LYS A 193 -14.23 -18.50 7.74
CA LYS A 193 -13.84 -17.82 6.50
C LYS A 193 -12.54 -18.38 5.94
N PRO A 194 -12.35 -18.39 4.60
CA PRO A 194 -11.11 -18.88 4.01
C PRO A 194 -9.92 -18.10 4.55
N ARG A 195 -8.86 -18.80 4.98
CA ARG A 195 -7.55 -18.20 5.34
C ARG A 195 -7.04 -17.19 4.30
N VAL A 196 -7.42 -17.42 3.05
CA VAL A 196 -7.13 -16.59 1.86
C VAL A 196 -7.49 -15.11 2.06
N GLU A 197 -8.53 -14.77 2.85
CA GLU A 197 -8.93 -13.38 3.03
C GLU A 197 -7.88 -12.56 3.79
N TRP A 198 -7.36 -13.08 4.91
CA TRP A 198 -6.32 -12.39 5.66
C TRP A 198 -4.99 -12.39 4.94
N GLU A 199 -4.60 -13.53 4.36
CA GLU A 199 -3.35 -13.67 3.61
C GLU A 199 -3.19 -12.58 2.53
N ILE A 200 -4.28 -12.22 1.85
CA ILE A 200 -4.28 -11.15 0.84
C ILE A 200 -4.31 -9.75 1.49
N ARG A 201 -4.94 -9.61 2.66
CA ARG A 201 -5.14 -8.31 3.32
C ARG A 201 -4.01 -7.92 4.27
N SER A 202 -3.17 -8.83 4.73
CA SER A 202 -2.01 -8.49 5.56
C SER A 202 -1.12 -7.45 4.88
N ASP A 203 -0.94 -7.56 3.56
CA ASP A 203 -0.11 -6.65 2.76
C ASP A 203 -0.72 -5.24 2.61
N TRP A 204 -1.92 -5.02 3.15
CA TRP A 204 -2.50 -3.67 3.24
C TRP A 204 -1.94 -2.87 4.40
N PHE A 205 -1.18 -3.52 5.27
CA PHE A 205 -0.59 -2.93 6.46
C PHE A 205 0.93 -3.00 6.36
N VAL A 206 1.59 -2.11 7.09
CA VAL A 206 3.02 -2.14 7.37
C VAL A 206 3.16 -2.24 8.88
N GLY A 207 4.13 -2.96 9.42
CA GLY A 207 4.33 -2.93 10.85
C GLY A 207 5.26 -4.00 11.38
N GLU A 208 5.38 -4.04 12.70
CA GLU A 208 6.22 -5.00 13.40
C GLU A 208 5.56 -5.48 14.67
N ILE A 209 5.79 -6.74 15.00
CA ILE A 209 5.40 -7.37 16.27
C ILE A 209 6.68 -7.82 16.97
N TYR A 210 6.97 -7.23 18.12
CA TYR A 210 8.06 -7.60 19.00
C TYR A 210 7.57 -8.59 20.03
N VAL A 211 8.24 -9.73 20.12
CA VAL A 211 7.89 -10.81 21.02
C VAL A 211 8.95 -10.96 22.11
N ASP A 212 8.51 -11.26 23.32
CA ASP A 212 9.36 -11.45 24.48
C ASP A 212 10.31 -12.64 24.26
N PRO A 213 11.64 -12.41 24.25
CA PRO A 213 12.64 -13.46 24.06
C PRO A 213 12.63 -14.51 25.17
N LEU A 214 12.04 -14.21 26.34
CA LEU A 214 11.90 -15.15 27.45
C LEU A 214 10.59 -15.95 27.39
N SER A 215 9.65 -15.56 26.54
CA SER A 215 8.33 -16.20 26.45
C SER A 215 8.23 -17.26 25.36
N VAL A 216 8.93 -17.09 24.24
CA VAL A 216 8.88 -18.03 23.11
C VAL A 216 10.26 -18.23 22.50
N VAL A 217 10.48 -19.42 21.95
CA VAL A 217 11.73 -19.79 21.31
C VAL A 217 11.53 -19.83 19.79
N PRO A 218 12.26 -19.02 19.00
CA PRO A 218 12.30 -19.18 17.56
C PRO A 218 12.83 -20.56 17.20
N ASN A 219 12.24 -21.20 16.20
CA ASN A 219 12.69 -22.53 15.76
C ASN A 219 14.10 -22.45 15.12
N ALA A 220 14.71 -23.61 14.86
CA ALA A 220 16.08 -23.69 14.34
C ALA A 220 16.29 -22.95 12.99
N ARG A 221 15.24 -22.84 12.17
CA ARG A 221 15.26 -22.15 10.87
C ARG A 221 14.95 -20.65 11.00
N ARG A 222 14.52 -20.20 12.18
CA ARG A 222 13.99 -18.86 12.46
C ARG A 222 12.87 -18.47 11.50
N ASP A 223 12.12 -19.46 11.01
CA ASP A 223 10.96 -19.28 10.14
C ASP A 223 9.62 -19.27 10.91
N GLY A 224 9.72 -19.29 12.24
CA GLY A 224 8.60 -19.30 13.17
C GLY A 224 9.05 -19.58 14.59
N PHE A 225 8.08 -19.98 15.42
CA PHE A 225 8.28 -20.29 16.83
C PHE A 225 7.92 -21.75 17.11
N GLU A 226 8.55 -22.30 18.14
CA GLU A 226 8.13 -23.59 18.69
C GLU A 226 6.64 -23.55 19.09
N GLN A 227 5.92 -24.65 18.86
CA GLN A 227 4.48 -24.71 19.11
C GLN A 227 4.15 -24.97 20.59
N ASP A 228 4.61 -24.08 21.47
CA ASP A 228 4.33 -24.11 22.90
C ASP A 228 3.03 -23.37 23.27
N GLU A 229 2.55 -23.56 24.50
CA GLU A 229 1.32 -22.92 24.99
C GLU A 229 1.38 -21.39 24.95
N LYS A 230 2.57 -20.81 25.15
CA LYS A 230 2.74 -19.36 25.23
C LYS A 230 2.65 -18.72 23.85
N TRP A 231 3.28 -19.32 22.85
CA TRP A 231 3.12 -18.94 21.45
C TRP A 231 1.68 -19.09 20.98
N LEU A 232 0.99 -20.15 21.38
CA LEU A 232 -0.44 -20.32 21.06
C LEU A 232 -1.31 -19.22 21.70
N GLU A 233 -0.99 -18.79 22.92
CA GLU A 233 -1.67 -17.66 23.57
C GLU A 233 -1.44 -16.35 22.79
N ILE A 234 -0.18 -16.03 22.49
CA ILE A 234 0.21 -14.84 21.69
C ILE A 234 -0.51 -14.85 20.34
N ARG A 235 -0.53 -15.99 19.65
CA ARG A 235 -1.18 -16.13 18.34
C ARG A 235 -2.68 -15.85 18.41
N ARG A 236 -3.38 -16.25 19.47
CA ARG A 236 -4.81 -15.94 19.66
C ARG A 236 -5.06 -14.44 19.85
N GLU A 237 -4.21 -13.75 20.59
CA GLU A 237 -4.30 -12.29 20.74
C GLU A 237 -4.06 -11.59 19.41
N ILE A 238 -3.05 -12.01 18.65
CA ILE A 238 -2.74 -11.48 17.31
C ILE A 238 -3.88 -11.77 16.32
N THR A 239 -4.53 -12.93 16.39
CA THR A 239 -5.75 -13.24 15.61
C THR A 239 -6.83 -12.17 15.81
N SER A 240 -7.02 -11.67 17.04
CA SER A 240 -7.97 -10.59 17.31
C SER A 240 -7.61 -9.30 16.57
N VAL A 241 -6.33 -8.92 16.60
CA VAL A 241 -5.81 -7.76 15.85
C VAL A 241 -6.02 -7.94 14.34
N CYS A 242 -5.60 -9.08 13.79
CA CYS A 242 -5.75 -9.38 12.37
C CYS A 242 -7.23 -9.37 11.91
N THR A 243 -8.15 -9.79 12.79
CA THR A 243 -9.60 -9.70 12.54
C THR A 243 -10.08 -8.26 12.45
N LYS A 244 -9.60 -7.37 13.34
CA LYS A 244 -9.91 -5.93 13.28
C LYS A 244 -9.37 -5.30 11.99
N LEU A 245 -8.11 -5.58 11.66
CA LEU A 245 -7.45 -5.09 10.46
C LEU A 245 -8.14 -5.57 9.17
N THR A 246 -8.63 -6.82 9.16
CA THR A 246 -9.43 -7.32 8.02
C THR A 246 -10.70 -6.49 7.82
N LYS A 247 -11.42 -6.16 8.90
CA LYS A 247 -12.63 -5.31 8.83
C LYS A 247 -12.28 -3.89 8.37
N GLU A 248 -11.18 -3.34 8.86
CA GLU A 248 -10.68 -2.03 8.42
C GLU A 248 -10.38 -2.02 6.92
N ALA A 249 -9.65 -3.02 6.41
CA ALA A 249 -9.32 -3.12 5.00
C ALA A 249 -10.59 -3.18 4.13
N HIS A 250 -11.66 -3.82 4.61
CA HIS A 250 -12.97 -3.80 3.94
C HIS A 250 -13.63 -2.43 3.98
N ALA A 251 -13.60 -1.75 5.12
CA ALA A 251 -14.12 -0.40 5.26
C ALA A 251 -13.41 0.57 4.30
N VAL A 252 -12.07 0.55 4.27
CA VAL A 252 -11.24 1.34 3.34
C VAL A 252 -11.59 1.02 1.89
N SER A 253 -11.70 -0.27 1.54
CA SER A 253 -12.10 -0.67 0.19
C SER A 253 -13.49 -0.18 -0.20
N LYS A 254 -14.47 -0.24 0.71
CA LYS A 254 -15.85 0.19 0.48
C LYS A 254 -15.91 1.71 0.34
N ALA A 255 -15.27 2.45 1.23
CA ALA A 255 -15.18 3.90 1.18
C ALA A 255 -14.58 4.38 -0.15
N HIS A 256 -13.48 3.76 -0.60
CA HIS A 256 -12.88 4.13 -1.87
C HIS A 256 -13.76 3.84 -3.09
N LYS A 257 -14.63 2.82 -3.07
CA LYS A 257 -15.55 2.54 -4.20
C LYS A 257 -16.54 3.68 -4.46
N VAL A 258 -16.82 4.48 -3.43
CA VAL A 258 -17.73 5.62 -3.45
C VAL A 258 -16.98 6.94 -3.25
N SER A 259 -15.65 6.97 -3.40
CA SER A 259 -14.90 8.23 -3.34
C SER A 259 -15.20 9.12 -4.55
N LEU A 260 -15.06 10.44 -4.38
CA LEU A 260 -15.22 11.40 -5.47
C LEU A 260 -14.33 11.06 -6.67
N GLU A 261 -13.06 10.69 -6.45
CA GLU A 261 -12.14 10.25 -7.51
C GLU A 261 -12.75 9.11 -8.36
N ARG A 262 -13.32 8.10 -7.71
CA ARG A 262 -13.90 6.93 -8.39
C ARG A 262 -15.21 7.27 -9.09
N VAL A 263 -16.06 8.04 -8.45
CA VAL A 263 -17.33 8.51 -9.01
C VAL A 263 -17.07 9.36 -10.25
N SER A 264 -16.18 10.35 -10.16
CA SER A 264 -15.82 11.23 -11.28
C SER A 264 -15.19 10.44 -12.44
N LYS A 265 -14.35 9.44 -12.15
CA LYS A 265 -13.81 8.55 -13.20
C LYS A 265 -14.90 7.74 -13.89
N LYS A 266 -15.81 7.12 -13.12
CA LYS A 266 -16.96 6.39 -13.69
C LYS A 266 -17.84 7.32 -14.53
N TRP A 267 -18.10 8.54 -14.07
CA TRP A 267 -18.84 9.54 -14.83
C TRP A 267 -18.19 9.82 -16.18
N ALA A 268 -16.88 10.12 -16.20
CA ALA A 268 -16.13 10.37 -17.43
C ALA A 268 -16.16 9.16 -18.40
N ASP A 269 -16.04 7.94 -17.89
CA ASP A 269 -16.11 6.72 -18.71
C ASP A 269 -17.53 6.50 -19.27
N LEU A 270 -18.59 6.78 -18.51
CA LEU A 270 -19.97 6.70 -18.99
C LEU A 270 -20.32 7.80 -19.98
N GLN A 271 -19.79 9.02 -19.82
CA GLN A 271 -19.93 10.09 -20.80
C GLN A 271 -19.35 9.66 -22.16
N LYS A 272 -18.16 9.04 -22.18
CA LYS A 272 -17.56 8.51 -23.42
C LYS A 272 -18.43 7.43 -24.07
N GLN A 273 -19.00 6.53 -23.27
CA GLN A 273 -19.91 5.51 -23.77
C GLN A 273 -21.20 6.11 -24.34
N CYS A 274 -21.77 7.11 -23.65
CA CYS A 274 -22.97 7.83 -24.09
C CYS A 274 -22.75 8.50 -25.45
N VAL A 275 -21.65 9.25 -25.62
CA VAL A 275 -21.31 9.88 -26.90
C VAL A 275 -21.17 8.83 -28.01
N THR A 276 -20.58 7.67 -27.70
CA THR A 276 -20.42 6.59 -28.68
C THR A 276 -21.77 6.02 -29.11
N ILE A 277 -22.72 5.86 -28.18
CA ILE A 277 -24.08 5.38 -28.48
C ILE A 277 -24.87 6.41 -29.28
N LEU A 278 -24.83 7.69 -28.89
CA LEU A 278 -25.56 8.77 -29.57
C LEU A 278 -25.07 9.05 -30.99
N ARG A 279 -23.83 8.66 -31.34
CA ARG A 279 -23.31 8.76 -32.73
C ARG A 279 -23.93 7.74 -33.68
N VAL A 280 -24.56 6.68 -33.17
CA VAL A 280 -25.18 5.63 -33.98
C VAL A 280 -26.64 6.00 -34.21
N ALA A 281 -27.08 6.05 -35.47
CA ALA A 281 -28.45 6.44 -35.82
C ALA A 281 -29.54 5.48 -35.30
N SER A 282 -29.18 4.22 -35.04
CA SER A 282 -30.06 3.22 -34.43
C SER A 282 -29.24 2.37 -33.45
N PRO A 283 -29.03 2.84 -32.22
CA PRO A 283 -28.25 2.12 -31.23
C PRO A 283 -29.01 0.89 -30.74
N ASP A 284 -28.27 -0.17 -30.43
CA ASP A 284 -28.80 -1.39 -29.84
C ASP A 284 -29.52 -1.09 -28.51
N PRO A 285 -30.83 -1.42 -28.38
CA PRO A 285 -31.60 -1.16 -27.16
C PRO A 285 -30.99 -1.76 -25.90
N SER A 286 -30.34 -2.93 -25.99
CA SER A 286 -29.72 -3.59 -24.84
C SER A 286 -28.52 -2.80 -24.29
N ARG A 287 -27.77 -2.12 -25.18
CA ARG A 287 -26.64 -1.26 -24.80
C ARG A 287 -27.12 0.02 -24.14
N VAL A 288 -28.24 0.58 -24.61
CA VAL A 288 -28.88 1.75 -24.01
C VAL A 288 -29.40 1.41 -22.61
N GLU A 289 -30.11 0.29 -22.46
CA GLU A 289 -30.63 -0.18 -21.17
C GLU A 289 -29.50 -0.41 -20.16
N LYS A 290 -28.42 -1.09 -20.58
CA LYS A 290 -27.22 -1.27 -19.75
C LYS A 290 -26.64 0.07 -19.29
N LEU A 291 -26.49 1.02 -20.21
CA LEU A 291 -25.95 2.35 -19.89
C LEU A 291 -26.84 3.11 -18.89
N LEU A 292 -28.18 3.03 -19.03
CA LEU A 292 -29.12 3.60 -18.08
C LEU A 292 -29.03 2.94 -16.69
N GLY A 293 -28.83 1.62 -16.65
CA GLY A 293 -28.56 0.88 -15.42
C GLY A 293 -27.25 1.31 -14.75
N ASP A 294 -26.19 1.50 -15.53
CA ASP A 294 -24.90 1.99 -15.04
C ASP A 294 -24.99 3.43 -14.50
N PHE A 295 -25.78 4.31 -15.15
CA PHE A 295 -26.07 5.64 -14.61
C PHE A 295 -26.87 5.58 -13.29
N ALA A 296 -27.87 4.71 -13.18
CA ALA A 296 -28.63 4.54 -11.94
C ALA A 296 -27.72 4.08 -10.79
N LYS A 297 -26.81 3.14 -11.08
CA LYS A 297 -25.80 2.68 -10.11
C LYS A 297 -24.83 3.81 -9.72
N LEU A 298 -24.38 4.62 -10.68
CA LEU A 298 -23.53 5.77 -10.39
C LEU A 298 -24.25 6.79 -9.48
N GLN A 299 -25.54 7.07 -9.72
CA GLN A 299 -26.33 7.94 -8.85
C GLN A 299 -26.42 7.38 -7.41
N GLN A 300 -26.59 6.07 -7.24
CA GLN A 300 -26.54 5.45 -5.91
C GLN A 300 -25.16 5.56 -5.24
N ASP A 301 -24.08 5.40 -6.02
CA ASP A 301 -22.71 5.57 -5.51
C ASP A 301 -22.46 7.03 -5.10
N MET A 302 -23.03 8.01 -5.81
CA MET A 302 -22.94 9.44 -5.49
C MET A 302 -23.68 9.82 -4.21
N ILE A 303 -24.85 9.24 -3.96
CA ILE A 303 -25.59 9.45 -2.70
C ILE A 303 -24.74 8.97 -1.53
N LYS A 304 -24.14 7.78 -1.64
CA LYS A 304 -23.23 7.25 -0.62
C LYS A 304 -21.96 8.08 -0.46
N ALA A 305 -21.44 8.63 -1.57
CA ALA A 305 -20.29 9.52 -1.53
C ALA A 305 -20.60 10.81 -0.74
N ALA A 306 -21.81 11.35 -0.90
CA ALA A 306 -22.23 12.59 -0.26
C ALA A 306 -22.40 12.47 1.27
N GLU A 307 -22.64 11.27 1.81
CA GLU A 307 -22.80 11.03 3.26
C GLU A 307 -21.53 11.36 4.07
N GLY A 308 -20.34 11.36 3.44
CA GLY A 308 -19.06 11.63 4.09
C GLY A 308 -18.21 12.70 3.39
N ALA A 309 -18.82 13.46 2.47
CA ALA A 309 -18.15 14.47 1.66
C ALA A 309 -18.08 15.82 2.39
N ASP A 310 -17.03 16.59 2.15
CA ASP A 310 -16.99 18.00 2.57
C ASP A 310 -17.95 18.88 1.73
N GLU A 311 -18.06 20.16 2.08
CA GLU A 311 -18.97 21.08 1.38
C GLU A 311 -18.63 21.25 -0.12
N THR A 312 -17.34 21.23 -0.45
CA THR A 312 -16.84 21.38 -1.82
C THR A 312 -17.13 20.13 -2.63
N GLU A 313 -16.82 18.96 -2.06
CA GLU A 313 -17.09 17.65 -2.64
C GLU A 313 -18.60 17.44 -2.84
N THR A 314 -19.42 17.86 -1.87
CA THR A 314 -20.88 17.79 -1.96
C THR A 314 -21.42 18.63 -3.12
N LYS A 315 -20.89 19.85 -3.32
CA LYS A 315 -21.25 20.70 -4.47
C LYS A 315 -20.87 20.03 -5.80
N ALA A 316 -19.68 19.45 -5.89
CA ALA A 316 -19.23 18.73 -7.08
C ALA A 316 -20.14 17.52 -7.40
N LEU A 317 -20.48 16.72 -6.39
CA LEU A 317 -21.40 15.58 -6.54
C LEU A 317 -22.80 16.03 -7.00
N ARG A 318 -23.33 17.13 -6.46
CA ARG A 318 -24.64 17.67 -6.90
C ARG A 318 -24.61 18.12 -8.34
N SER A 319 -23.56 18.83 -8.76
CA SER A 319 -23.39 19.27 -10.16
C SER A 319 -23.39 18.09 -11.13
N MET A 320 -22.57 17.07 -10.84
CA MET A 320 -22.55 15.83 -11.65
C MET A 320 -23.91 15.13 -11.66
N GLY A 321 -24.66 15.16 -10.54
CA GLY A 321 -25.97 14.53 -10.44
C GLY A 321 -26.99 15.17 -11.38
N ALA A 322 -26.95 16.50 -11.50
CA ALA A 322 -27.77 17.26 -12.44
C ALA A 322 -27.41 16.93 -13.90
N GLU A 323 -26.12 16.85 -14.22
CA GLU A 323 -25.66 16.47 -15.58
C GLU A 323 -26.09 15.05 -15.95
N ILE A 324 -25.97 14.08 -15.03
CA ILE A 324 -26.44 12.71 -15.25
C ILE A 324 -27.93 12.69 -15.54
N HIS A 325 -28.73 13.47 -14.80
CA HIS A 325 -30.16 13.53 -15.01
C HIS A 325 -30.51 14.04 -16.43
N LEU A 326 -29.82 15.09 -16.90
CA LEU A 326 -29.99 15.64 -18.24
C LEU A 326 -29.60 14.64 -19.35
N VAL A 327 -28.51 13.89 -19.14
CA VAL A 327 -28.08 12.86 -20.10
C VAL A 327 -29.07 11.70 -20.13
N LYS A 328 -29.57 11.25 -18.97
CA LYS A 328 -30.58 10.17 -18.91
C LYS A 328 -31.89 10.58 -19.59
N SER A 329 -32.36 11.81 -19.40
CA SER A 329 -33.58 12.27 -20.09
C SER A 329 -33.41 12.26 -21.61
N THR A 330 -32.23 12.64 -22.10
CA THR A 330 -31.89 12.60 -23.54
C THR A 330 -31.88 11.17 -24.09
N LEU A 331 -31.48 10.18 -23.30
CA LEU A 331 -31.45 8.76 -23.71
C LEU A 331 -32.83 8.07 -23.65
N ILE A 332 -33.70 8.49 -22.72
CA ILE A 332 -35.03 7.89 -22.51
C ILE A 332 -36.04 8.43 -23.52
N VAL A 333 -35.94 9.71 -23.88
CA VAL A 333 -36.73 10.27 -24.96
C VAL A 333 -36.20 9.66 -26.26
N LYS A 334 -36.94 8.71 -26.86
CA LYS A 334 -36.76 8.40 -28.28
C LYS A 334 -36.87 9.75 -29.00
N PRO A 335 -35.83 10.26 -29.66
CA PRO A 335 -36.03 11.45 -30.47
C PRO A 335 -37.07 11.06 -31.51
N GLN A 336 -38.21 11.74 -31.52
CA GLN A 336 -39.06 11.73 -32.69
C GLN A 336 -38.16 12.14 -33.88
N PRO A 337 -38.36 11.63 -35.10
CA PRO A 337 -37.55 12.05 -36.25
C PRO A 337 -37.49 13.58 -36.43
N SER A 338 -38.53 14.28 -35.97
CA SER A 338 -38.60 15.75 -35.89
C SER A 338 -37.67 16.37 -34.85
N ASP A 339 -37.47 15.70 -33.71
CA ASP A 339 -36.66 16.18 -32.59
C ASP A 339 -35.18 15.92 -32.83
N GLU A 340 -34.82 14.83 -33.52
CA GLU A 340 -33.44 14.57 -33.94
C GLU A 340 -32.96 15.62 -34.95
N ARG A 341 -33.85 16.02 -35.87
CA ARG A 341 -33.57 17.10 -36.83
C ARG A 341 -33.40 18.44 -36.13
N ARG A 342 -34.31 18.80 -35.20
CA ARG A 342 -34.21 20.03 -34.40
C ARG A 342 -32.99 20.06 -33.51
N LEU A 343 -32.65 18.95 -32.86
CA LEU A 343 -31.46 18.85 -32.00
C LEU A 343 -30.18 18.94 -32.83
N ARG A 344 -30.11 18.30 -34.00
CA ARG A 344 -28.98 18.44 -34.93
C ARG A 344 -28.86 19.87 -35.45
N GLU A 345 -29.97 20.52 -35.78
CA GLU A 345 -29.98 21.94 -36.18
C GLU A 345 -29.50 22.83 -35.03
N SER A 346 -29.99 22.62 -33.80
CA SER A 346 -29.58 23.38 -32.61
C SER A 346 -28.10 23.19 -32.25
N ILE A 347 -27.58 21.96 -32.29
CA ILE A 347 -26.15 21.67 -32.04
C ILE A 347 -25.29 22.27 -33.16
N LYS A 348 -25.73 22.20 -34.42
CA LYS A 348 -25.05 22.85 -35.55
C LYS A 348 -24.96 24.36 -35.34
N GLU A 349 -26.04 25.00 -34.91
CA GLU A 349 -26.07 26.44 -34.62
C GLU A 349 -25.15 26.81 -33.45
N GLU A 350 -25.13 26.03 -32.37
CA GLU A 350 -24.26 26.30 -31.22
C GLU A 350 -22.77 26.14 -31.56
N ILE A 351 -22.41 25.08 -32.31
CA ILE A 351 -21.04 24.88 -32.78
C ILE A 351 -20.65 25.99 -33.74
N LEU A 352 -21.53 26.34 -34.69
CA LEU A 352 -21.31 27.43 -35.63
C LEU A 352 -21.06 28.75 -34.90
N ALA A 353 -21.87 29.07 -33.87
CA ALA A 353 -21.70 30.27 -33.06
C ALA A 353 -20.34 30.29 -32.35
N LYS A 354 -19.90 29.16 -31.76
CA LYS A 354 -18.59 29.08 -31.10
C LYS A 354 -17.43 29.16 -32.10
N VAL A 355 -17.54 28.53 -33.27
CA VAL A 355 -16.52 28.60 -34.32
C VAL A 355 -16.41 30.03 -34.86
N ILE A 356 -17.53 30.70 -35.13
CA ILE A 356 -17.55 32.10 -35.56
C ILE A 356 -16.90 32.99 -34.50
N ALA A 357 -17.26 32.85 -33.22
CA ALA A 357 -16.67 33.64 -32.14
C ALA A 357 -15.14 33.47 -32.03
N VAL A 358 -14.63 32.25 -32.26
CA VAL A 358 -13.18 32.00 -32.28
C VAL A 358 -12.51 32.61 -33.51
N LEU A 359 -13.17 32.55 -34.68
CA LEU A 359 -12.66 33.12 -35.93
C LEU A 359 -12.62 34.64 -35.89
N GLU A 360 -13.65 35.29 -35.35
CA GLU A 360 -13.71 36.74 -35.15
C GLU A 360 -12.58 37.26 -34.25
N GLN A 361 -12.15 36.46 -33.28
CA GLN A 361 -11.02 36.81 -32.40
C GLN A 361 -9.64 36.65 -33.06
N ARG A 362 -9.55 35.94 -34.20
CA ARG A 362 -8.27 35.51 -34.79
C ARG A 362 -8.03 36.01 -36.21
N LEU A 363 -9.07 36.51 -36.90
CA LEU A 363 -8.96 37.00 -38.27
C LEU A 363 -8.86 38.53 -38.33
N PRO A 364 -8.12 39.08 -39.32
CA PRO A 364 -8.14 40.51 -39.61
C PRO A 364 -9.53 40.96 -40.09
N LEU A 365 -9.96 42.16 -39.67
CA LEU A 365 -11.29 42.74 -39.98
C LEU A 365 -11.68 42.65 -41.47
N ALA A 366 -10.73 42.80 -42.39
CA ALA A 366 -10.98 42.74 -43.84
C ALA A 366 -11.36 41.34 -44.37
N GLN A 367 -11.19 40.27 -43.57
CA GLN A 367 -11.42 38.87 -43.99
C GLN A 367 -12.51 38.17 -43.18
N ILE A 368 -13.00 38.80 -42.09
CA ILE A 368 -13.98 38.18 -41.20
C ILE A 368 -15.28 37.88 -41.95
N ASP A 369 -15.81 38.85 -42.69
CA ASP A 369 -17.11 38.71 -43.34
C ASP A 369 -17.12 37.62 -44.42
N ASP A 370 -16.05 37.53 -45.23
CA ASP A 370 -15.92 36.51 -46.26
C ASP A 370 -15.79 35.10 -45.67
N VAL A 371 -14.99 34.94 -44.60
CA VAL A 371 -14.78 33.64 -43.96
C VAL A 371 -16.02 33.19 -43.17
N VAL A 372 -16.68 34.09 -42.44
CA VAL A 372 -17.92 33.77 -41.72
C VAL A 372 -19.04 33.41 -42.70
N SER A 373 -19.14 34.11 -43.84
CA SER A 373 -20.09 33.78 -44.90
C SER A 373 -19.82 32.39 -45.50
N ALA A 374 -18.56 32.08 -45.83
CA ALA A 374 -18.17 30.77 -46.36
C ALA A 374 -18.47 29.62 -45.36
N VAL A 375 -18.19 29.82 -44.07
CA VAL A 375 -18.48 28.82 -43.02
C VAL A 375 -19.99 28.61 -42.86
N ARG A 376 -20.81 29.67 -42.93
CA ARG A 376 -22.28 29.56 -42.88
C ARG A 376 -22.84 28.81 -44.10
N VAL A 377 -22.25 28.97 -45.28
CA VAL A 377 -22.65 28.25 -46.50
C VAL A 377 -22.24 26.78 -46.42
N ALA A 378 -21.05 26.46 -45.90
CA ALA A 378 -20.56 25.09 -45.80
C ALA A 378 -21.29 24.22 -44.76
N VAL A 379 -21.99 24.83 -43.81
CA VAL A 379 -22.69 24.14 -42.71
C VAL A 379 -24.19 23.86 -43.03
N LYS A 380 -24.76 24.59 -44.00
CA LYS A 380 -26.08 24.32 -44.59
C LYS A 380 -26.01 23.05 -45.45
#